data_AF-A0A0Q1CK90-F1
#
_entry.id   AF-A0A0Q1CK90-F1
#
_cell.length_a   1.000
_cell.length_b   1.000
_cell.length_c   1.000
_cell.angle_alpha   90.00
_cell.angle_beta   90.00
_cell.angle_gamma   90.00
#
_symmetry.space_group_name_H-M   'P 1'
#
loop_
_entity.id
_entity.type
_entity.pdbx_description
1 polymer ?
#
loop_
_entity_poly.entity_id
_entity_poly.type
_entity_poly.pdbx_seq_one_letter_code
_entity_poly.pdbx_strand_id
1 'polypeptide(L)'
;MKATKKHAARRLWKPRAEQTFQDILGQELVFPDLIAGEDPAVGDTVYLDGQFATGTFLMPGAETIIAEDGEVIEVLEPTEETVGYAKRVMNKRKNNKKRKL
;
A
#
# COMPACT_ATOMS: atom_id res chain seq x y z
N MET A 1 -4.65 28.75 -46.12
CA MET A 1 -3.88 27.60 -45.58
C MET A 1 -4.55 27.18 -44.27
N LYS A 2 -4.91 25.89 -44.13
CA LYS A 2 -5.73 25.36 -43.03
C LYS A 2 -4.89 25.23 -41.75
N ALA A 3 -5.36 25.80 -40.64
CA ALA A 3 -4.73 25.68 -39.33
C ALA A 3 -4.76 24.22 -38.87
N THR A 4 -3.59 23.62 -38.70
CA THR A 4 -3.43 22.28 -38.15
C THR A 4 -3.67 22.34 -36.63
N LYS A 5 -4.72 21.65 -36.17
CA LYS A 5 -4.94 21.39 -34.73
C LYS A 5 -3.74 20.60 -34.22
N LYS A 6 -2.75 21.29 -33.63
CA LYS A 6 -1.82 20.68 -32.68
C LYS A 6 -2.67 20.23 -31.51
N HIS A 7 -3.09 18.95 -31.51
CA HIS A 7 -3.45 18.26 -30.29
C HIS A 7 -2.17 18.20 -29.44
N ALA A 8 -1.90 19.28 -28.71
CA ALA A 8 -1.02 19.22 -27.57
C ALA A 8 -1.60 18.12 -26.68
N ALA A 9 -0.89 16.99 -26.60
CA ALA A 9 -1.15 15.98 -25.60
C ALA A 9 -1.18 16.72 -24.27
N ARG A 10 -2.38 16.93 -23.72
CA ARG A 10 -2.56 17.27 -22.31
C ARG A 10 -1.92 16.12 -21.57
N ARG A 11 -0.62 16.22 -21.30
CA ARG A 11 0.05 15.44 -20.27
C ARG A 11 -0.80 15.69 -19.04
N LEU A 12 -1.66 14.73 -18.72
CA LEU A 12 -2.41 14.69 -17.49
C LEU A 12 -1.34 14.67 -16.40
N TRP A 13 -1.03 15.84 -15.85
CA TRP A 13 -0.33 15.91 -14.58
C TRP A 13 -1.31 15.32 -13.57
N LYS A 14 -1.25 14.00 -13.35
CA LYS A 14 -1.82 13.40 -12.16
C LYS A 14 -0.88 13.82 -11.02
N PRO A 15 -1.33 14.60 -10.03
CA PRO A 15 -0.52 14.77 -8.83
C PRO A 15 -0.19 13.37 -8.31
N ARG A 16 1.10 13.09 -8.06
CA ARG A 16 1.50 11.91 -7.30
C ARG A 16 0.83 12.08 -5.93
N ALA A 17 -0.14 11.23 -5.67
CA ALA A 17 -0.96 11.32 -4.48
C ALA A 17 -0.38 10.31 -3.51
N GLU A 18 0.23 10.80 -2.43
CA GLU A 18 0.64 9.95 -1.32
C GLU A 18 -0.49 9.00 -0.95
N GLN A 19 -0.20 7.70 -0.98
CA GLN A 19 -1.14 6.66 -0.58
C GLN A 19 -0.74 6.13 0.79
N THR A 20 -1.73 5.98 1.68
CA THR A 20 -1.53 5.38 3.00
C THR A 20 -2.29 4.08 3.08
N PHE A 21 -1.59 3.01 3.41
CA PHE A 21 -2.17 1.69 3.67
C PHE A 21 -2.01 1.34 5.13
N GLN A 22 -2.97 0.57 5.66
CA GLN A 22 -2.88 0.04 7.01
C GLN A 22 -2.71 -1.47 6.98
N ASP A 23 -1.70 -1.97 7.67
CA ASP A 23 -1.46 -3.41 7.79
C ASP A 23 -2.47 -4.08 8.75
N ILE A 24 -2.42 -5.41 8.87
CA ILE A 24 -3.32 -6.15 9.78
C ILE A 24 -3.08 -5.84 11.27
N LEU A 25 -1.91 -5.31 11.64
CA LEU A 25 -1.54 -4.93 13.01
C LEU A 25 -1.95 -3.49 13.33
N GLY A 26 -2.32 -2.70 12.33
CA GLY A 26 -2.72 -1.30 12.45
C GLY A 26 -1.62 -0.29 12.18
N GLN A 27 -0.47 -0.74 11.72
CA GLN A 27 0.66 0.08 11.28
C GLN A 27 0.29 0.81 9.98
N GLU A 28 0.66 2.08 9.88
CA GLU A 28 0.40 2.92 8.71
C GLU A 28 1.63 2.98 7.81
N LEU A 29 1.51 2.38 6.64
CA LEU A 29 2.51 2.41 5.58
C LEU A 29 2.18 3.53 4.61
N VAL A 30 3.11 4.44 4.40
CA VAL A 30 2.97 5.60 3.55
C VAL A 30 3.82 5.44 2.30
N PHE A 31 3.19 5.49 1.13
CA PHE A 31 3.82 5.39 -0.17
C PHE A 31 3.70 6.74 -0.88
N PRO A 32 4.75 7.59 -0.84
CA PRO A 32 4.69 8.94 -1.41
C PRO A 32 4.71 8.96 -2.94
N ASP A 33 5.23 7.89 -3.57
CA ASP A 33 5.40 7.80 -5.02
C ASP A 33 4.26 7.08 -5.73
N LEU A 34 3.38 6.40 -4.98
CA LEU A 34 2.31 5.60 -5.55
C LEU A 34 1.20 6.48 -6.10
N ILE A 35 0.62 6.14 -7.25
CA ILE A 35 -0.50 6.89 -7.81
C ILE A 35 -1.79 6.37 -7.19
N ALA A 36 -2.75 7.26 -6.90
CA ALA A 36 -4.05 6.87 -6.33
C ALA A 36 -4.72 5.73 -7.12
N GLY A 37 -5.02 4.63 -6.43
CA GLY A 37 -5.65 3.43 -6.99
C GLY A 37 -4.68 2.39 -7.55
N GLU A 38 -3.37 2.62 -7.48
CA GLU A 38 -2.35 1.60 -7.73
C GLU A 38 -2.00 0.86 -6.45
N ASP A 39 -1.58 -0.39 -6.61
CA ASP A 39 -1.09 -1.27 -5.55
C ASP A 39 0.44 -1.15 -5.42
N PRO A 40 1.02 -1.29 -4.21
CA PRO A 40 2.47 -1.25 -4.01
C PRO A 40 3.21 -2.30 -4.85
N ALA A 41 4.31 -1.89 -5.46
CA ALA A 41 5.18 -2.75 -6.26
C ALA A 41 6.63 -2.72 -5.74
N VAL A 42 7.43 -3.68 -6.19
CA VAL A 42 8.88 -3.72 -5.91
C VAL A 42 9.54 -2.46 -6.47
N GLY A 43 10.38 -1.82 -5.66
CA GLY A 43 11.04 -0.56 -5.95
C GLY A 43 10.29 0.69 -5.48
N ASP A 44 9.07 0.54 -4.93
CA ASP A 44 8.35 1.68 -4.39
C ASP A 44 8.92 2.13 -3.03
N THR A 45 8.97 3.45 -2.83
CA THR A 45 9.35 4.04 -1.55
C THR A 45 8.22 3.84 -0.53
N VAL A 46 8.55 3.40 0.68
CA VAL A 46 7.61 3.19 1.77
C VAL A 46 8.14 3.69 3.11
N TYR A 47 7.28 4.38 3.85
CA TYR A 47 7.55 4.89 5.19
C TYR A 47 6.61 4.25 6.20
N LEU A 48 7.13 4.00 7.40
CA LEU A 48 6.37 3.59 8.57
C LEU A 48 6.59 4.61 9.68
N ASP A 49 5.52 5.19 10.22
CA ASP A 49 5.59 6.21 11.29
C ASP A 49 6.56 7.37 10.97
N GLY A 50 6.67 7.75 9.69
CA GLY A 50 7.54 8.84 9.22
C GLY A 50 9.02 8.46 9.07
N GLN A 51 9.38 7.20 9.27
CA GLN A 51 10.73 6.65 9.03
C GLN A 51 10.71 5.70 7.84
N PHE A 52 11.87 5.44 7.24
CA PHE A 52 11.98 4.42 6.20
C PHE A 52 11.53 3.06 6.74
N ALA A 53 10.58 2.42 6.07
CA ALA A 53 10.03 1.16 6.55
C ALA A 53 11.08 0.05 6.39
N THR A 54 11.18 -0.82 7.40
CA THR A 54 12.04 -2.00 7.36
C THR A 54 11.32 -3.15 8.03
N GLY A 55 11.19 -4.27 7.33
CA GLY A 55 10.54 -5.48 7.83
C GLY A 55 9.49 -6.05 6.89
N THR A 56 8.63 -6.89 7.46
CA THR A 56 7.59 -7.63 6.74
C THR A 56 6.22 -7.17 7.22
N PHE A 57 5.39 -6.74 6.29
CA PHE A 57 4.07 -6.17 6.54
C PHE A 57 3.00 -7.01 5.86
N LEU A 58 2.08 -7.54 6.66
CA LEU A 58 0.97 -8.32 6.14
C LEU A 58 -0.25 -7.41 5.93
N MET A 59 -0.67 -7.32 4.68
CA MET A 59 -1.76 -6.45 4.25
C MET A 59 -3.13 -7.08 4.55
N PRO A 60 -4.21 -6.28 4.62
CA PRO A 60 -5.57 -6.79 4.81
C PRO A 60 -6.04 -7.74 3.71
N GLY A 61 -5.49 -7.59 2.49
CA GLY A 61 -5.67 -8.51 1.36
C GLY A 61 -4.93 -9.84 1.49
N ALA A 62 -4.18 -10.03 2.59
CA ALA A 62 -3.25 -11.14 2.84
C ALA A 62 -2.01 -11.20 1.94
N GLU A 63 -1.78 -10.16 1.13
CA GLU A 63 -0.50 -9.91 0.48
C GLU A 63 0.56 -9.54 1.52
N THR A 64 1.80 -9.95 1.29
CA THR A 64 2.91 -9.63 2.19
C THR A 64 3.89 -8.70 1.48
N ILE A 65 4.10 -7.52 2.06
CA ILE A 65 5.08 -6.53 1.58
C ILE A 65 6.34 -6.67 2.42
N ILE A 66 7.48 -6.86 1.78
CA ILE A 66 8.79 -6.85 2.42
C ILE A 66 9.51 -5.58 1.99
N ALA A 67 9.94 -4.79 2.96
CA ALA A 67 10.68 -3.56 2.73
C ALA A 67 12.01 -3.54 3.49
N GLU A 68 13.01 -2.93 2.89
CA GLU A 68 14.34 -2.73 3.47
C GLU A 68 14.80 -1.31 3.15
N ASP A 69 15.28 -0.58 4.16
CA ASP A 69 15.71 0.82 4.04
C ASP A 69 14.71 1.75 3.31
N GLY A 70 13.41 1.46 3.45
CA GLY A 70 12.33 2.26 2.89
C GLY A 70 12.02 1.98 1.42
N GLU A 71 12.52 0.89 0.86
CA GLU A 71 12.19 0.41 -0.48
C GLU A 71 11.51 -0.95 -0.38
N VAL A 72 10.44 -1.16 -1.15
CA VAL A 72 9.80 -2.48 -1.26
C VAL A 72 10.72 -3.40 -2.07
N ILE A 73 11.23 -4.45 -1.42
CA ILE A 73 12.11 -5.43 -2.08
C ILE A 73 11.33 -6.62 -2.63
N GLU A 74 10.16 -6.93 -2.05
CA GLU A 74 9.35 -8.07 -2.45
C GLU A 74 7.87 -7.88 -2.09
N VAL A 75 6.98 -8.33 -2.97
CA VAL A 75 5.54 -8.41 -2.73
C VAL A 75 5.11 -9.85 -2.99
N LEU A 76 4.68 -10.55 -1.95
CA LEU A 76 4.25 -11.93 -2.03
C LEU A 76 2.73 -12.00 -2.16
N GLU A 77 2.28 -12.82 -3.12
CA GLU A 77 0.85 -13.11 -3.32
C GLU A 77 0.24 -13.81 -2.09
N PRO A 78 -1.08 -13.64 -1.87
CA PRO A 78 -1.77 -14.31 -0.78
C PRO A 78 -1.72 -15.84 -0.89
N THR A 79 -1.39 -16.49 0.21
CA THR A 79 -1.44 -17.94 0.37
C THR A 79 -2.59 -18.35 1.31
N GLU A 80 -3.02 -19.61 1.29
CA GLU A 80 -4.08 -20.08 2.21
C GLU A 80 -3.73 -19.83 3.68
N GLU A 81 -2.44 -20.00 4.03
CA GLU A 81 -1.93 -19.79 5.38
C GLU A 81 -2.00 -18.31 5.80
N THR A 82 -1.51 -17.41 4.95
CA THR A 82 -1.51 -15.95 5.21
C THR A 82 -2.93 -15.40 5.24
N VAL A 83 -3.81 -15.85 4.35
CA VAL A 83 -5.25 -15.51 4.36
C VAL A 83 -5.91 -15.97 5.66
N GLY A 84 -5.65 -17.21 6.09
CA GLY A 84 -6.18 -17.75 7.34
C GLY A 84 -5.69 -16.99 8.56
N TYR A 85 -4.41 -16.63 8.58
CA TYR A 85 -3.82 -15.82 9.65
C TYR A 85 -4.40 -14.40 9.68
N ALA A 86 -4.44 -13.70 8.54
CA ALA A 86 -5.00 -12.35 8.42
C ALA A 86 -6.45 -12.29 8.92
N LYS A 87 -7.30 -13.24 8.49
CA LYS A 87 -8.70 -13.37 8.95
C LYS A 87 -8.79 -13.54 10.47
N ARG A 88 -7.95 -14.40 11.06
CA ARG A 88 -7.94 -14.62 12.53
C ARG A 88 -7.57 -13.35 13.29
N VAL A 89 -6.50 -12.67 12.87
CA VAL A 89 -6.03 -11.43 13.52
C VAL A 89 -7.08 -10.33 13.42
N MET A 90 -7.62 -10.10 12.22
CA MET A 90 -8.66 -9.09 11.99
C MET A 90 -9.93 -9.36 12.79
N ASN A 91 -10.38 -10.62 12.86
CA ASN A 91 -11.56 -10.99 13.65
C ASN A 91 -11.33 -10.78 15.15
N LYS A 92 -10.13 -11.12 15.66
CA LYS A 92 -9.75 -10.87 17.06
C LYS A 92 -9.80 -9.38 17.39
N ARG A 93 -9.28 -8.51 16.50
CA ARG A 93 -9.33 -7.04 16.69
C ARG A 93 -10.76 -6.50 16.67
N LYS A 94 -11.59 -6.92 15.70
CA LYS A 94 -13.01 -6.54 15.62
C LYS A 94 -13.77 -6.90 16.90
N ASN A 95 -13.57 -8.11 17.41
CA ASN A 95 -14.23 -8.58 18.62
C ASN A 95 -13.76 -7.83 19.86
N ASN A 96 -12.46 -7.54 19.98
CA ASN A 96 -11.93 -6.75 21.09
C ASN A 96 -12.45 -5.30 21.08
N LYS A 97 -12.59 -4.68 19.90
CA LYS A 97 -13.17 -3.33 19.77
C LYS A 97 -14.64 -3.31 20.22
N LYS A 98 -15.42 -4.32 19.82
CA LYS A 98 -16.84 -4.45 20.23
C LYS A 98 -17.04 -4.65 21.74
N ARG A 99 -16.09 -5.26 22.44
CA ARG A 99 -16.18 -5.50 23.90
C ARG A 99 -15.79 -4.28 24.74
N LYS A 100 -15.16 -3.27 24.13
CA LYS A 100 -14.73 -2.02 24.78
C LYS A 100 -15.64 -0.82 24.49
N LEU A 101 -16.66 -1.02 23.65
CA LEU A 101 -17.76 -0.08 23.38
C LEU A 101 -18.96 -0.50 24.23
#